data_AF-A0A3G9G8T7-F1
#
_entry.id   AF-A0A3G9G8T7-F1
#
_cell.length_a   1.000
_cell.length_b   1.000
_cell.length_c   1.000
_cell.angle_alpha   90.00
_cell.angle_beta   90.00
_cell.angle_gamma   90.00
#
_symmetry.space_group_name_H-M   'P 1'
#
loop_
_entity.id
_entity.type
_entity.pdbx_description
1 polymer ?
#
loop_
_entity_poly.entity_id
_entity_poly.type
_entity_poly.pdbx_seq_one_letter_code
_entity_poly.pdbx_strand_id
1 'polypeptide(L)'
;MMHIQITSERFEAIVDAYGADPQRWPQDERAAALLFMQQHPEVARRVLAEARTLDSWLSSADEVEPSVALQWEVLARMMPAGVAARPAPVAARPRRRRWLAGGIGLAAACAAGIIFGVNIGLMTLSEARAEAVLASASLAEVDNW
;
A
#
# COMPACT_ATOMS: atom_id res chain seq x y z
N MET A 1 -18.35 -16.08 -10.01
CA MET A 1 -17.82 -14.77 -9.59
C MET A 1 -18.22 -14.60 -8.14
N MET A 2 -17.27 -14.70 -7.22
CA MET A 2 -17.56 -14.64 -5.78
C MET A 2 -17.69 -13.16 -5.40
N HIS A 3 -18.91 -12.70 -5.13
CA HIS A 3 -19.12 -11.34 -4.64
C HIS A 3 -18.68 -11.28 -3.18
N ILE A 4 -17.50 -10.72 -2.94
CA ILE A 4 -17.09 -10.33 -1.59
C ILE A 4 -18.10 -9.27 -1.14
N GLN A 5 -18.71 -9.49 0.03
CA GLN A 5 -19.52 -8.48 0.70
C GLN A 5 -18.61 -7.72 1.66
N ILE A 6 -18.73 -6.41 1.64
CA ILE A 6 -17.96 -5.49 2.46
C ILE A 6 -18.90 -4.89 3.51
N THR A 7 -18.47 -4.86 4.77
CA THR A 7 -19.23 -4.24 5.86
C THR A 7 -19.02 -2.72 5.88
N SER A 8 -19.83 -1.99 6.64
CA SER A 8 -19.69 -0.55 6.78
C SER A 8 -18.31 -0.15 7.33
N GLU A 9 -17.82 -0.90 8.31
CA GLU A 9 -16.55 -0.66 8.99
C GLU A 9 -15.38 -0.88 8.02
N ARG A 10 -15.46 -1.91 7.17
CA ARG A 10 -14.44 -2.16 6.16
C ARG A 10 -14.47 -1.09 5.06
N PHE A 11 -15.65 -0.62 4.67
CA PHE A 11 -15.77 0.48 3.73
C PHE A 11 -15.14 1.77 4.27
N GLU A 12 -15.40 2.09 5.53
CA GLU A 12 -14.79 3.23 6.24
C GLU A 12 -13.27 3.12 6.28
N ALA A 13 -12.73 1.96 6.68
CA ALA A 13 -11.28 1.73 6.68
C ALA A 13 -10.63 1.89 5.28
N ILE A 14 -11.32 1.53 4.20
CA ILE A 14 -10.83 1.76 2.84
C ILE A 14 -10.80 3.26 2.52
N VAL A 15 -11.87 3.99 2.85
CA VAL A 15 -11.95 5.42 2.58
C VAL A 15 -10.91 6.20 3.40
N ASP A 16 -10.71 5.84 4.65
CA ASP A 16 -9.71 6.48 5.53
C ASP A 16 -8.28 6.26 5.04
N ALA A 17 -7.97 5.07 4.53
CA ALA A 17 -6.62 4.73 4.10
C ALA A 17 -6.29 5.19 2.66
N TYR A 18 -7.28 5.21 1.76
CA TYR A 18 -7.06 5.44 0.33
C TYR A 18 -7.73 6.71 -0.22
N GLY A 19 -8.54 7.39 0.58
CA GLY A 19 -9.27 8.59 0.20
C GLY A 19 -10.56 8.31 -0.58
N ALA A 20 -11.15 9.38 -1.10
CA ALA A 20 -12.49 9.32 -1.70
C ALA A 20 -12.53 8.80 -3.14
N ASP A 21 -11.36 8.61 -3.78
CA ASP A 21 -11.23 8.16 -5.17
C ASP A 21 -11.24 6.63 -5.29
N PRO A 22 -12.28 6.03 -5.90
CA PRO A 22 -12.37 4.57 -6.06
C PRO A 22 -11.26 3.96 -6.93
N GLN A 23 -10.55 4.76 -7.74
CA GLN A 23 -9.42 4.27 -8.54
C GLN A 23 -8.20 3.93 -7.68
N ARG A 24 -8.11 4.49 -6.47
CA ARG A 24 -7.00 4.26 -5.52
C ARG A 24 -7.25 3.07 -4.60
N TRP A 25 -8.49 2.58 -4.55
CA TRP A 25 -8.87 1.49 -3.65
C TRP A 25 -8.24 0.14 -4.05
N PRO A 26 -8.02 -0.76 -3.08
CA PRO A 26 -7.51 -2.12 -3.32
C PRO A 26 -8.29 -2.83 -4.41
N GLN A 27 -7.59 -3.43 -5.39
CA GLN A 27 -8.22 -4.03 -6.56
C GLN A 27 -9.21 -5.15 -6.19
N ASP A 28 -8.86 -5.98 -5.20
CA ASP A 28 -9.66 -7.14 -4.79
C ASP A 28 -11.01 -6.74 -4.16
N GLU A 29 -11.07 -5.57 -3.53
CA GLU A 29 -12.23 -5.11 -2.77
C GLU A 29 -12.99 -3.97 -3.47
N ARG A 30 -12.40 -3.34 -4.49
CA ARG A 30 -12.98 -2.19 -5.20
C ARG A 30 -14.38 -2.47 -5.74
N ALA A 31 -14.58 -3.64 -6.36
CA ALA A 31 -15.89 -4.00 -6.91
C ALA A 31 -16.96 -4.15 -5.81
N ALA A 32 -16.58 -4.69 -4.64
CA ALA A 32 -17.45 -4.83 -3.49
C ALA A 32 -17.79 -3.47 -2.87
N ALA A 33 -16.79 -2.61 -2.69
CA ALA A 33 -16.96 -1.25 -2.16
C ALA A 33 -17.85 -0.38 -3.05
N LEU A 34 -17.71 -0.48 -4.38
CA LEU A 34 -18.59 0.20 -5.33
C LEU A 34 -20.05 -0.31 -5.24
N LEU A 35 -20.24 -1.62 -5.04
CA LEU A 35 -21.56 -2.21 -4.80
C LEU A 35 -22.17 -1.70 -3.49
N PHE A 36 -21.37 -1.61 -2.42
CA PHE A 36 -21.81 -1.04 -1.14
C PHE A 36 -22.26 0.41 -1.29
N MET A 37 -21.54 1.23 -2.06
CA MET A 37 -21.97 2.61 -2.36
C MET A 37 -23.33 2.67 -3.06
N GLN A 38 -23.63 1.73 -3.96
CA GLN A 38 -24.90 1.67 -4.67
C GLN A 38 -26.04 1.21 -3.76
N GLN A 39 -25.76 0.27 -2.85
CA GLN A 39 -26.73 -0.28 -1.91
C GLN A 39 -27.02 0.66 -0.73
N HIS A 40 -26.03 1.44 -0.30
CA HIS A 40 -26.10 2.32 0.87
C HIS A 40 -25.60 3.74 0.56
N PRO A 41 -26.27 4.48 -0.35
CA PRO A 41 -25.78 5.77 -0.84
C PRO A 41 -25.63 6.84 0.25
N GLU A 42 -26.53 6.87 1.24
CA GLU A 42 -26.46 7.87 2.32
C GLU A 42 -25.28 7.61 3.27
N VAL A 43 -25.03 6.34 3.62
CA VAL A 43 -23.88 5.95 4.46
C VAL A 43 -22.59 6.23 3.72
N ALA A 44 -22.50 5.84 2.45
CA ALA A 44 -21.35 6.10 1.62
C ALA A 44 -21.08 7.61 1.47
N ARG A 45 -22.12 8.43 1.29
CA ARG A 45 -21.96 9.89 1.19
C ARG A 45 -21.41 10.49 2.48
N ARG A 46 -21.89 10.02 3.64
CA ARG A 46 -21.40 10.47 4.95
C ARG A 46 -19.93 10.14 5.14
N VAL A 47 -19.54 8.88 4.90
CA VAL A 47 -18.16 8.41 5.04
C VAL A 47 -17.22 9.14 4.07
N LEU A 48 -17.64 9.35 2.82
CA LEU A 48 -16.81 10.02 1.81
C LEU A 48 -16.70 11.55 2.00
N ALA A 49 -17.55 12.17 2.81
CA ALA A 49 -17.62 13.64 2.90
C ALA A 49 -16.32 14.26 3.43
N GLU A 50 -15.77 13.67 4.49
CA GLU A 50 -14.52 14.13 5.11
C GLU A 50 -13.33 13.91 4.16
N ALA A 51 -13.19 12.69 3.63
CA ALA A 51 -12.14 12.35 2.67
C ALA A 51 -12.16 13.25 1.44
N ARG A 52 -13.35 13.56 0.87
CA ARG A 52 -13.48 14.49 -0.27
C ARG A 52 -13.04 15.90 0.07
N THR A 53 -13.34 16.36 1.28
CA THR A 53 -12.94 17.71 1.72
C THR A 53 -11.43 17.80 1.78
N LEU A 54 -10.78 16.82 2.42
CA LEU A 54 -9.32 16.73 2.48
C LEU A 54 -8.70 16.61 1.08
N ASP A 55 -9.21 15.71 0.23
CA ASP A 55 -8.74 15.52 -1.14
C ASP A 55 -8.87 16.81 -1.97
N SER A 56 -9.92 17.61 -1.74
CA SER A 56 -10.09 18.90 -2.42
C SER A 56 -9.04 19.93 -2.00
N TRP A 57 -8.67 19.97 -0.72
CA TRP A 57 -7.59 20.85 -0.24
C TRP A 57 -6.24 20.40 -0.79
N LEU A 58 -5.97 19.10 -0.81
CA LEU A 58 -4.73 18.56 -1.38
C LEU A 58 -4.64 18.81 -2.88
N SER A 59 -5.76 18.69 -3.60
CA SER A 59 -5.82 18.95 -5.05
C SER A 59 -5.72 20.43 -5.41
N SER A 60 -5.91 21.33 -4.43
CA SER A 60 -5.76 22.78 -4.62
C SER A 60 -4.31 23.26 -4.52
N ALA A 61 -3.39 22.39 -4.10
CA ALA A 61 -1.97 22.71 -4.12
C ALA A 61 -1.50 22.85 -5.58
N ASP A 62 -0.74 23.91 -5.86
CA ASP A 62 -0.14 24.11 -7.17
C ASP A 62 0.71 22.89 -7.56
N GLU A 63 0.48 22.40 -8.78
CA GLU A 63 1.29 21.35 -9.36
C GLU A 63 2.68 21.94 -9.65
N VAL A 64 3.64 21.63 -8.79
CA VAL A 64 5.02 22.09 -8.96
C VAL A 64 5.67 21.25 -10.05
N GLU A 65 5.87 21.84 -11.22
CA GLU A 65 6.64 21.18 -12.29
C GLU A 65 8.07 20.92 -11.79
N PRO A 66 8.51 19.65 -11.68
CA PRO A 66 9.84 19.35 -11.18
C PRO A 66 10.88 19.85 -12.18
N SER A 67 11.87 20.62 -11.70
CA SER A 67 12.94 21.11 -12.57
C SER A 67 13.66 19.96 -13.29
N VAL A 68 14.06 20.21 -14.54
CA VAL A 68 14.84 19.25 -15.35
C VAL A 68 16.10 18.77 -14.60
N ALA A 69 16.73 19.64 -13.80
CA ALA A 69 17.89 19.29 -12.98
C ALA A 69 17.54 18.25 -11.89
N LEU A 70 16.43 18.44 -11.17
CA LEU A 70 15.93 17.49 -10.17
C LEU A 70 15.59 16.13 -10.80
N GLN A 71 14.95 16.15 -11.98
CA GLN A 71 14.64 14.93 -12.73
C GLN A 71 15.92 14.14 -13.06
N TRP A 72 16.96 14.81 -13.59
CA TRP A 72 18.24 14.18 -13.88
C TRP A 72 18.97 13.67 -12.64
N GLU A 73 18.91 14.38 -11.53
CA GLU A 73 19.51 13.95 -10.26
C GLU A 73 18.85 12.67 -9.72
N VAL A 74 17.52 12.61 -9.73
CA VAL A 74 16.78 11.42 -9.31
C VAL A 74 17.12 10.23 -10.23
N LEU A 75 17.15 10.44 -11.54
CA LEU A 75 17.55 9.41 -12.50
C LEU A 75 18.98 8.92 -12.27
N ALA A 76 19.92 9.84 -12.03
CA ALA A 76 21.32 9.50 -11.73
C ALA A 76 21.45 8.69 -10.43
N ARG A 77 20.62 8.99 -9.41
CA ARG A 77 20.60 8.26 -8.12
C ARG A 77 19.94 6.89 -8.20
N MET A 78 18.98 6.72 -9.10
CA MET A 78 18.36 5.42 -9.39
C MET A 78 19.22 4.54 -10.30
N MET A 79 20.13 5.13 -11.09
CA MET A 79 21.10 4.35 -11.84
C MET A 79 22.11 3.68 -10.89
N PRO A 80 22.36 2.37 -11.04
CA PRO A 80 23.39 1.71 -10.27
C PRO A 80 24.74 2.42 -10.51
N ALA A 81 25.53 2.60 -9.45
CA ALA A 81 26.77 3.37 -9.39
C ALA A 81 27.91 2.91 -10.34
N GLY A 82 27.63 2.10 -11.36
CA GLY A 82 28.56 1.60 -12.35
C GLY A 82 28.41 2.18 -13.76
N VAL A 83 27.45 3.08 -14.04
CA VAL A 83 27.28 3.65 -15.40
C VAL A 83 28.12 4.92 -15.62
N ALA A 84 28.63 5.55 -14.57
CA ALA A 84 29.55 6.68 -14.64
C ALA A 84 31.04 6.28 -14.58
N ALA A 85 31.39 5.06 -15.00
CA ALA A 85 32.78 4.70 -15.19
C ALA A 85 33.25 5.21 -16.56
N ARG A 86 34.14 6.22 -16.56
CA ARG A 86 35.02 6.57 -17.68
C ARG A 86 35.46 5.28 -18.38
N PRO A 87 35.41 5.15 -19.72
CA PRO A 87 35.73 3.89 -20.39
C PRO A 87 37.20 3.54 -20.13
N ALA A 88 37.46 2.72 -19.11
CA ALA A 88 38.70 2.01 -18.96
C ALA A 88 38.72 0.93 -20.06
N PRO A 89 39.86 0.69 -20.74
CA PRO A 89 39.94 -0.31 -21.79
C PRO A 89 39.59 -1.68 -21.21
N VAL A 90 38.43 -2.20 -21.59
CA VAL A 90 37.91 -3.46 -21.09
C VAL A 90 38.68 -4.60 -21.77
N ALA A 91 39.68 -5.13 -21.08
CA ALA A 91 40.19 -6.46 -21.39
C ALA A 91 39.01 -7.47 -21.28
N ALA A 92 38.71 -8.13 -22.39
CA ALA A 92 37.55 -9.00 -22.54
C ALA A 92 37.57 -10.15 -21.52
N ARG A 93 36.71 -10.06 -20.49
CA ARG A 93 36.52 -11.12 -19.49
C ARG A 93 35.25 -11.93 -19.82
N PRO A 94 35.31 -13.27 -19.78
CA PRO A 94 34.32 -14.13 -20.43
C PRO A 94 32.91 -14.04 -19.82
N ARG A 95 31.92 -14.03 -20.73
CA ARG A 95 30.48 -13.78 -20.55
C ARG A 95 29.74 -14.65 -19.53
N ARG A 96 30.32 -15.76 -19.04
CA ARG A 96 29.61 -16.72 -18.17
C ARG A 96 29.34 -16.23 -16.75
N ARG A 97 30.07 -15.23 -16.23
CA ARG A 97 29.97 -14.81 -14.82
C ARG A 97 28.94 -13.70 -14.56
N ARG A 98 28.39 -13.06 -15.61
CA ARG A 98 27.43 -11.94 -15.49
C ARG A 98 26.00 -12.38 -15.19
N TRP A 99 25.64 -13.64 -15.44
CA TRP A 99 24.29 -14.16 -15.20
C TRP A 99 23.95 -14.39 -13.72
N LEU A 100 24.97 -14.50 -12.84
CA LEU A 100 24.76 -14.76 -11.41
C LEU A 100 24.52 -13.48 -10.58
N ALA A 101 24.83 -12.30 -11.14
CA ALA A 101 24.70 -11.02 -10.42
C ALA A 101 23.27 -10.43 -10.47
N GLY A 102 22.42 -10.90 -11.38
CA GLY A 102 21.03 -10.42 -11.50
C GLY A 102 20.08 -10.91 -10.40
N GLY A 103 20.42 -11.98 -9.68
CA GLY A 103 19.56 -12.57 -8.65
C GLY A 103 19.60 -11.87 -7.29
N ILE A 104 20.74 -11.25 -6.94
CA ILE A 104 20.95 -10.66 -5.59
C ILE A 104 20.15 -9.37 -5.42
N GLY A 105 20.01 -8.57 -6.48
CA GLY A 105 19.22 -7.34 -6.44
C GLY A 105 17.71 -7.57 -6.33
N LEU A 106 17.19 -8.63 -6.95
CA LEU A 106 15.77 -8.99 -6.87
C LEU A 106 15.40 -9.60 -5.51
N ALA A 107 16.31 -10.40 -4.92
CA ALA A 107 16.10 -11.02 -3.61
C ALA A 107 16.05 -9.99 -2.46
N ALA A 108 16.83 -8.91 -2.53
CA ALA A 108 16.84 -7.85 -1.51
C ALA A 108 15.54 -7.03 -1.49
N ALA A 109 14.95 -6.75 -2.66
CA ALA A 109 13.66 -6.05 -2.77
C ALA A 109 12.49 -6.89 -2.21
N CYS A 110 12.50 -8.21 -2.44
CA CYS A 110 11.51 -9.12 -1.84
C CYS A 110 11.68 -9.22 -0.31
N ALA A 111 12.91 -9.24 0.22
CA ALA A 111 13.14 -9.35 1.65
C ALA A 111 12.65 -8.10 2.42
N ALA A 112 12.86 -6.90 1.90
CA ALA A 112 12.39 -5.66 2.52
C ALA A 112 10.86 -5.58 2.56
N GLY A 113 10.17 -5.99 1.48
CA GLY A 113 8.71 -6.07 1.43
C GLY A 113 8.12 -7.07 2.42
N ILE A 114 8.77 -8.24 2.60
CA ILE A 114 8.34 -9.25 3.57
C ILE A 114 8.49 -8.74 5.01
N ILE A 115 9.59 -8.07 5.35
CA ILE A 115 9.81 -7.55 6.71
C ILE A 115 8.78 -6.48 7.07
N PHE A 116 8.52 -5.55 6.15
CA PHE A 116 7.52 -4.49 6.35
C PHE A 116 6.10 -5.08 6.45
N GLY A 117 5.74 -6.01 5.56
CA GLY A 117 4.44 -6.67 5.58
C GLY A 117 4.20 -7.53 6.83
N VAL A 118 5.23 -8.25 7.30
CA VAL A 118 5.15 -9.04 8.54
C VAL A 118 4.98 -8.13 9.76
N ASN A 119 5.63 -6.97 9.82
CA ASN A 119 5.52 -6.06 10.96
C ASN A 119 4.10 -5.48 11.07
N ILE A 120 3.52 -5.01 9.97
CA ILE A 120 2.13 -4.54 9.92
C ILE A 120 1.15 -5.67 10.24
N GLY A 121 1.35 -6.86 9.66
CA GLY A 121 0.48 -8.01 9.91
C GLY A 121 0.47 -8.44 11.38
N LEU A 122 1.63 -8.46 12.04
CA LEU A 122 1.74 -8.79 13.46
C LEU A 122 1.05 -7.76 14.37
N MET A 123 1.10 -6.47 14.02
CA MET A 123 0.37 -5.42 14.74
C MET A 123 -1.14 -5.65 14.64
N THR A 124 -1.67 -5.87 13.43
CA THR A 124 -3.12 -6.11 13.23
C THR A 124 -3.61 -7.42 13.87
N LEU A 125 -2.78 -8.48 13.87
CA LEU A 125 -3.09 -9.74 14.54
C LEU A 125 -3.11 -9.61 16.06
N SER A 126 -2.27 -8.71 16.61
CA SER A 126 -2.23 -8.47 18.06
C SER A 126 -3.47 -7.75 18.56
N GLU A 127 -3.96 -6.77 17.79
CA GLU A 127 -5.22 -6.06 18.07
C GLU A 127 -6.42 -7.01 17.98
N ALA A 128 -6.50 -7.79 16.90
CA ALA A 128 -7.58 -8.78 16.73
C ALA A 128 -7.59 -9.86 17.82
N ARG A 129 -6.42 -10.27 18.33
CA ARG A 129 -6.33 -11.20 19.46
C ARG A 129 -6.74 -10.55 20.78
N ALA A 130 -6.37 -9.29 21.01
CA ALA A 130 -6.77 -8.57 22.20
C ALA A 130 -8.29 -8.42 22.26
N GLU A 131 -8.94 -8.07 21.13
CA GLU A 131 -10.40 -8.03 21.03
C GLU A 131 -11.04 -9.40 21.24
N ALA A 132 -10.46 -10.47 20.67
CA ALA A 132 -10.99 -11.82 20.87
C ALA A 132 -10.90 -12.29 22.34
N VAL A 133 -9.81 -11.95 23.04
CA VAL A 133 -9.66 -12.27 24.47
C VAL A 133 -10.65 -11.46 25.30
N LEU A 134 -10.81 -10.17 25.03
CA LEU A 134 -11.79 -9.31 25.70
C LEU A 134 -13.22 -9.80 25.46
N ALA A 135 -13.54 -10.25 24.25
CA ALA A 135 -14.83 -10.86 23.91
C ALA A 135 -15.05 -12.20 24.61
N SER A 136 -14.01 -13.02 24.75
CA SER A 136 -14.11 -14.28 25.50
C SER A 136 -14.29 -14.07 27.01
N ALA A 137 -13.66 -13.02 27.56
CA ALA A 137 -13.77 -12.67 28.96
C ALA A 137 -15.16 -12.11 29.28
N SER A 138 -15.71 -11.26 28.41
CA SER A 138 -17.07 -10.73 28.59
C SER A 138 -18.14 -11.82 28.48
N LEU A 139 -17.97 -12.79 27.57
CA LEU A 139 -18.87 -13.94 27.47
C LEU A 139 -18.76 -14.87 28.68
N ALA A 140 -17.54 -15.12 29.20
CA ALA A 140 -17.35 -15.95 30.40
C ALA A 140 -17.90 -15.30 31.68
N GLU A 141 -17.85 -13.97 31.78
CA GLU A 141 -18.47 -13.21 32.88
C GLU A 141 -20.01 -13.28 32.83
N VAL A 142 -20.57 -13.33 31.61
CA VAL A 142 -22.00 -13.50 31.31
C VAL A 142 -22.46 -14.97 31.42
N ASP A 143 -21.59 -15.94 31.63
CA ASP A 143 -22.00 -17.35 31.84
C ASP A 143 -21.90 -17.76 33.33
N ASN A 144 -21.45 -16.86 34.21
CA ASN A 144 -21.19 -17.16 35.62
C ASN A 144 -22.23 -16.59 36.61
N TRP A 145 -23.48 -16.39 36.15
CA TRP A 145 -24.63 -15.92 36.93
C TRP A 145 -25.86 -16.83 36.81
#